data_AF-A0A0B1TLW7-F1
#
_entry.id   AF-A0A0B1TLW7-F1
#
_cell.length_a   1.000
_cell.length_b   1.000
_cell.length_c   1.000
_cell.angle_alpha   90.00
_cell.angle_beta   90.00
_cell.angle_gamma   90.00
#
_symmetry.space_group_name_H-M   'P 1'
#
loop_
_entity.id
_entity.type
_entity.pdbx_description
1 polymer ?
#
loop_
_entity_poly.entity_id
_entity_poly.type
_entity_poly.pdbx_seq_one_letter_code
_entity_poly.pdbx_strand_id
1 'polypeptide(L)'
;MVESWYEPSTQTSYCFEAADLPTRNVVVYSDRAEVKRVVKASLAKGTNEIIIQNVSAVIEPQSVRVDGRGVLIQEVQYQEMPIDTEQETEKIRALEREKVNLESEKFAVEDEMCSLKKRIEVLDGVAGQVDYKCHLTQIAAGPPSTSSPAADAVPNMARRHTVIGSTAFQGSTPGPPSVGLLTSDDALSNLSKFLSFYGESYVILVGVVYSN
;
A
#
# COMPACT_ATOMS: atom_id res chain seq x y z
N MET A 1 -51.42 14.83 -34.12
CA MET A 1 -50.10 14.20 -33.96
C MET A 1 -49.48 14.82 -32.72
N VAL A 2 -49.24 14.03 -31.69
CA VAL A 2 -48.68 14.48 -30.40
C VAL A 2 -47.17 14.56 -30.55
N GLU A 3 -46.61 15.77 -30.44
CA GLU A 3 -45.17 16.00 -30.38
C GLU A 3 -44.66 15.59 -29.00
N SER A 4 -43.91 14.49 -28.95
CA SER A 4 -43.19 14.04 -27.77
C SER A 4 -41.94 14.91 -27.61
N TRP A 5 -42.03 15.96 -26.79
CA TRP A 5 -40.88 16.71 -26.31
C TRP A 5 -40.12 15.85 -25.29
N TYR A 6 -38.96 15.32 -25.69
CA TYR A 6 -37.93 14.86 -24.77
C TYR A 6 -37.03 16.08 -24.49
N GLU A 7 -37.14 16.67 -23.29
CA GLU A 7 -36.08 17.55 -22.81
C GLU A 7 -34.85 16.68 -22.51
N PRO A 8 -33.67 16.98 -23.06
CA PRO A 8 -32.45 16.29 -22.68
C PRO A 8 -32.11 16.72 -21.25
N SER A 9 -32.48 15.90 -20.27
CA SER A 9 -31.97 16.07 -18.91
C SER A 9 -30.46 15.99 -18.97
N THR A 10 -29.77 17.11 -18.74
CA THR A 10 -28.32 17.19 -18.58
C THR A 10 -27.94 16.46 -17.28
N GLN A 11 -27.95 15.13 -17.33
CA GLN A 11 -27.56 14.27 -16.22
C GLN A 11 -26.04 14.24 -16.15
N THR A 12 -25.49 14.85 -15.10
CA THR A 12 -24.03 14.86 -14.86
C THR A 12 -23.69 13.72 -13.91
N SER A 13 -22.77 12.84 -14.32
CA SER A 13 -22.33 11.70 -13.52
C SER A 13 -21.01 11.99 -12.78
N TYR A 14 -20.95 11.56 -11.53
CA TYR A 14 -19.79 11.71 -10.64
C TYR A 14 -19.39 10.35 -10.09
N CYS A 15 -18.19 9.89 -10.41
CA CYS A 15 -17.67 8.60 -9.95
C CYS A 15 -16.74 8.78 -8.75
N PHE A 16 -16.92 7.94 -7.73
CA PHE A 16 -16.11 7.89 -6.53
C PHE A 16 -15.70 6.45 -6.24
N GLU A 17 -14.44 6.28 -5.85
CA GLU A 17 -13.94 5.01 -5.34
C GLU A 17 -14.30 4.85 -3.87
N ALA A 18 -14.94 3.75 -3.49
CA ALA A 18 -15.39 3.57 -2.11
C ALA A 18 -14.23 3.58 -1.10
N ALA A 19 -13.04 3.15 -1.51
CA ALA A 19 -11.83 3.13 -0.69
C ALA A 19 -11.31 4.54 -0.34
N ASP A 20 -11.49 5.49 -1.25
CA ASP A 20 -11.02 6.88 -1.09
C ASP A 20 -11.97 7.71 -0.20
N LEU A 21 -13.18 7.20 0.05
CA LEU A 21 -14.17 7.90 0.85
C LEU A 21 -13.80 7.84 2.34
N PRO A 22 -13.66 9.00 3.01
CA PRO A 22 -13.33 9.02 4.43
C PRO A 22 -14.42 8.34 5.26
N THR A 23 -13.98 7.44 6.14
CA THR A 23 -14.87 6.75 7.08
C THR A 23 -15.12 7.65 8.29
N ARG A 24 -16.39 8.00 8.50
CA ARG A 24 -16.84 8.87 9.60
C ARG A 24 -17.14 8.09 10.87
N ASN A 25 -17.73 6.91 10.75
CA ASN A 25 -18.08 6.09 11.89
C ASN A 25 -18.15 4.62 11.49
N VAL A 26 -17.78 3.74 12.42
CA VAL A 26 -17.96 2.29 12.29
C VAL A 26 -18.55 1.77 13.59
N VAL A 27 -19.64 1.01 13.47
CA VAL A 27 -20.27 0.30 14.58
C VAL A 27 -20.21 -1.18 14.28
N VAL A 28 -19.52 -1.95 15.12
CA VAL A 28 -19.36 -3.39 14.95
C VAL A 28 -20.34 -4.12 15.87
N TYR A 29 -21.16 -4.98 15.29
CA TYR A 29 -22.04 -5.92 15.97
C TYR A 29 -21.41 -7.33 15.96
N SER A 30 -22.09 -8.30 16.57
CA SER A 30 -21.60 -9.69 16.65
C SER A 30 -21.39 -10.35 15.29
N ASP A 31 -22.21 -10.01 14.32
CA ASP A 31 -22.32 -10.69 13.02
C ASP A 31 -22.11 -9.75 11.83
N ARG A 32 -22.08 -8.43 12.04
CA ARG A 32 -22.07 -7.42 10.99
C ARG A 32 -21.47 -6.11 11.47
N ALA A 33 -21.04 -5.26 10.55
CA ALA A 33 -20.56 -3.92 10.86
C ALA A 33 -21.29 -2.88 10.01
N GLU A 34 -21.72 -1.79 10.65
CA GLU A 34 -22.25 -0.61 9.97
C GLU A 34 -21.12 0.37 9.74
N VAL A 35 -20.83 0.70 8.48
CA VAL A 35 -19.77 1.64 8.09
C VAL A 35 -20.42 2.88 7.48
N LYS A 36 -20.14 4.05 8.06
CA LYS A 36 -20.59 5.35 7.53
C LYS A 36 -19.43 6.05 6.85
N ARG A 37 -19.50 6.21 5.53
CA ARG A 37 -18.55 7.01 4.74
C ARG A 37 -19.16 8.33 4.29
N VAL A 38 -18.33 9.31 3.98
CA VAL A 38 -18.79 10.65 3.57
C VAL A 38 -18.28 10.96 2.18
N VAL A 39 -19.21 11.25 1.26
CA VAL A 39 -18.90 11.80 -0.07
C VAL A 39 -19.00 13.32 -0.01
N LYS A 40 -17.99 14.01 -0.52
CA LYS A 40 -18.03 15.46 -0.74
C LYS A 40 -17.95 15.71 -2.23
N ALA A 41 -19.03 16.25 -2.81
CA ALA A 41 -19.11 16.55 -4.23
C ALA A 41 -19.70 17.94 -4.43
N SER A 42 -19.22 18.66 -5.44
CA SER A 42 -19.82 19.92 -5.90
C SER A 42 -20.73 19.61 -7.09
N LEU A 43 -22.03 19.55 -6.84
CA LEU A 43 -23.02 19.17 -7.83
C LEU A 43 -23.53 20.40 -8.61
N ALA A 44 -23.80 20.22 -9.90
CA ALA A 44 -24.49 21.24 -10.69
C ALA A 44 -25.98 21.30 -10.30
N LYS A 45 -26.65 22.41 -10.62
CA LYS A 45 -28.11 22.51 -10.44
C LYS A 45 -28.83 21.53 -11.35
N GLY A 46 -29.84 20.84 -10.82
CA GLY A 46 -30.60 19.82 -11.53
C GLY A 46 -30.27 18.39 -11.09
N THR A 47 -30.45 17.44 -12.00
CA THR A 47 -30.30 16.00 -11.74
C THR A 47 -28.86 15.57 -11.95
N ASN A 48 -28.25 15.02 -10.90
CA ASN A 48 -26.91 14.49 -10.92
C ASN A 48 -26.94 13.01 -10.53
N GLU A 49 -25.99 12.25 -11.05
CA GLU A 49 -25.81 10.84 -10.75
C GLU A 49 -24.50 10.66 -9.98
N ILE A 50 -24.56 10.00 -8.84
CA ILE A 50 -23.39 9.68 -8.02
C ILE A 50 -23.19 8.18 -8.07
N ILE A 51 -22.01 7.78 -8.51
CA ILE A 51 -21.62 6.39 -8.71
C ILE A 51 -20.50 6.08 -7.72
N ILE A 52 -20.75 5.18 -6.77
CA ILE A 52 -19.71 4.69 -5.85
C ILE A 52 -19.30 3.29 -6.31
N GLN A 53 -18.03 3.14 -6.69
CA GLN A 53 -17.45 1.91 -7.20
C GLN A 53 -16.68 1.17 -6.10
N ASN A 54 -16.50 -0.14 -6.24
CA ASN A 54 -15.69 -0.98 -5.34
C ASN A 54 -16.12 -0.95 -3.87
N VAL A 55 -17.43 -0.94 -3.62
CA VAL A 55 -17.90 -1.22 -2.26
C VAL A 55 -17.68 -2.70 -1.93
N SER A 56 -17.64 -3.03 -0.64
CA SER A 56 -17.28 -4.37 -0.18
C SER A 56 -18.16 -5.46 -0.79
N ALA A 57 -17.55 -6.57 -1.23
CA ALA A 57 -18.25 -7.71 -1.83
C ALA A 57 -19.27 -8.40 -0.89
N VAL A 58 -19.10 -8.20 0.42
CA VAL A 58 -19.97 -8.80 1.47
C VAL A 58 -21.04 -7.83 1.96
N ILE A 59 -21.23 -6.69 1.29
CA ILE A 59 -22.29 -5.74 1.64
C ILE A 59 -23.66 -6.38 1.37
N GLU A 60 -24.63 -6.12 2.25
CA GLU A 60 -26.00 -6.56 2.00
C GLU A 60 -26.73 -5.54 1.10
N PRO A 61 -27.30 -5.95 -0.05
CA PRO A 61 -27.94 -5.02 -0.99
C PRO A 61 -29.05 -4.17 -0.36
N GLN A 62 -29.79 -4.75 0.58
CA GLN A 62 -30.90 -4.09 1.27
C GLN A 62 -30.46 -3.22 2.45
N SER A 63 -29.20 -3.30 2.90
CA SER A 63 -28.68 -2.52 4.02
C SER A 63 -28.16 -1.13 3.61
N VAL A 64 -28.10 -0.85 2.30
CA VAL A 64 -27.59 0.42 1.78
C VAL A 64 -28.56 1.54 2.10
N ARG A 65 -28.06 2.60 2.73
CA ARG A 65 -28.80 3.82 3.05
C ARG A 65 -27.93 5.01 2.70
N VAL A 66 -28.55 6.03 2.10
CA VAL A 66 -27.87 7.27 1.70
C VAL A 66 -28.54 8.43 2.41
N ASP A 67 -27.75 9.31 2.99
CA ASP A 67 -28.19 10.55 3.62
C ASP A 67 -27.50 11.73 2.92
N GLY A 68 -28.28 12.75 2.59
CA GLY A 68 -27.85 13.89 1.78
C GLY A 68 -28.13 15.19 2.51
N ARG A 69 -27.08 16.00 2.75
CA ARG A 69 -27.27 17.37 3.25
C ARG A 69 -27.27 18.35 2.09
N GLY A 70 -28.35 19.11 1.95
CA GLY A 70 -28.50 20.15 0.92
C GLY A 70 -28.91 19.62 -0.45
N VAL A 71 -29.32 18.34 -0.53
CA VAL A 71 -29.73 17.68 -1.77
C VAL A 71 -30.95 16.79 -1.54
N LEU A 72 -31.76 16.57 -2.57
CA LEU A 72 -32.87 15.62 -2.55
C LEU A 72 -32.45 14.33 -3.23
N ILE A 73 -32.52 13.21 -2.52
CA ILE A 73 -32.22 11.89 -3.07
C ILE A 73 -33.48 11.39 -3.78
N GLN A 74 -33.36 11.08 -5.06
CA GLN A 74 -34.47 10.59 -5.87
C GLN A 74 -34.50 9.06 -5.86
N GLU A 75 -33.37 8.43 -6.16
CA GLU A 75 -33.28 6.98 -6.27
C GLU A 75 -31.91 6.48 -5.80
N VAL A 76 -31.89 5.30 -5.18
CA VAL A 76 -30.66 4.60 -4.81
C VAL A 76 -30.77 3.19 -5.35
N GLN A 77 -29.87 2.85 -6.27
CA GLN A 77 -29.77 1.53 -6.89
C GLN A 77 -28.45 0.88 -6.52
N TYR A 78 -28.52 -0.42 -6.28
CA TYR A 78 -27.38 -1.29 -6.07
C TYR A 78 -27.24 -2.20 -7.29
N GLN A 79 -26.06 -2.21 -7.89
CA GLN A 79 -25.77 -3.02 -9.06
C GLN A 79 -24.44 -3.77 -8.87
N GLU A 80 -24.47 -5.09 -9.01
CA GLU A 80 -23.26 -5.90 -9.06
C GLU A 80 -22.82 -6.00 -10.51
N MET A 81 -21.58 -5.58 -10.80
CA MET A 81 -20.98 -5.80 -12.11
C MET A 81 -19.99 -6.97 -12.01
N PRO A 82 -20.14 -8.00 -12.88
CA PRO A 82 -19.16 -9.07 -12.93
C PRO A 82 -17.80 -8.52 -13.36
N ILE A 83 -16.74 -9.02 -12.73
CA ILE A 83 -15.35 -8.70 -13.10
C ILE A 83 -15.11 -9.25 -14.51
N ASP A 84 -14.67 -8.39 -15.43
CA ASP A 84 -14.15 -8.83 -16.73
C ASP A 84 -12.76 -9.43 -16.53
N THR A 85 -12.73 -10.70 -16.10
CA THR A 85 -11.51 -11.45 -15.82
C THR A 85 -10.62 -11.61 -17.05
N GLU A 86 -11.15 -11.42 -18.26
CA GLU A 86 -10.39 -11.62 -19.50
C GLU A 86 -9.34 -10.51 -19.69
N GLN A 87 -9.69 -9.24 -19.48
CA GLN A 87 -8.74 -8.13 -19.62
C GLN A 87 -7.64 -8.11 -18.55
N GLU A 88 -7.96 -8.51 -17.32
CA GLU A 88 -6.97 -8.59 -16.25
C GLU A 88 -5.91 -9.66 -16.54
N THR A 89 -6.30 -10.81 -17.12
CA THR A 89 -5.34 -11.85 -17.48
C THR A 89 -4.29 -11.38 -18.48
N GLU A 90 -4.64 -10.49 -19.40
CA GLU A 90 -3.69 -9.96 -20.39
C GLU A 90 -2.72 -8.95 -19.79
N LYS A 91 -3.20 -8.06 -18.91
CA LYS A 91 -2.33 -7.13 -18.16
C LYS A 91 -1.40 -7.87 -17.21
N ILE A 92 -1.91 -8.87 -16.49
CA ILE A 92 -1.11 -9.71 -15.60
C ILE A 92 -0.04 -10.45 -16.41
N ARG A 93 -0.40 -11.06 -17.55
CA ARG A 93 0.56 -11.74 -18.43
C ARG A 93 1.61 -10.79 -19.02
N ALA A 94 1.25 -9.53 -19.27
CA ALA A 94 2.20 -8.52 -19.72
C ALA A 94 3.21 -8.17 -18.60
N LEU A 95 2.73 -7.95 -17.38
CA LEU A 95 3.56 -7.67 -16.21
C LEU A 95 4.47 -8.85 -15.84
N GLU A 96 3.99 -10.10 -15.98
CA GLU A 96 4.82 -11.29 -15.77
C GLU A 96 5.95 -11.38 -16.79
N ARG A 97 5.69 -11.06 -18.07
CA ARG A 97 6.72 -10.99 -19.10
C ARG A 97 7.75 -9.91 -18.80
N GLU A 98 7.30 -8.73 -18.37
CA GLU A 98 8.18 -7.63 -17.98
C GLU A 98 9.05 -8.01 -16.78
N LYS A 99 8.46 -8.66 -15.77
CA LYS A 99 9.19 -9.18 -14.60
C LYS A 99 10.30 -10.15 -15.02
N VAL A 100 10.00 -11.11 -15.89
CA VAL A 100 11.01 -12.09 -16.36
C VAL A 100 12.15 -11.38 -17.11
N ASN A 101 11.83 -10.40 -17.95
CA ASN A 101 12.85 -9.62 -18.65
C ASN A 101 13.76 -8.85 -17.68
N LEU A 102 13.18 -8.14 -16.72
CA LEU A 102 13.95 -7.42 -15.70
C LEU A 102 14.78 -8.35 -14.82
N GLU A 103 14.27 -9.53 -14.47
CA GLU A 103 15.04 -10.54 -13.72
C GLU A 103 16.23 -11.06 -14.53
N SER A 104 16.06 -11.27 -15.84
CA SER A 104 17.16 -11.66 -16.73
C SER A 104 18.22 -10.58 -16.88
N GLU A 105 17.82 -9.31 -16.98
CA GLU A 105 18.74 -8.17 -17.06
C GLU A 105 19.51 -8.02 -15.75
N LYS A 106 18.81 -8.13 -14.63
CA LYS A 106 19.42 -8.16 -13.30
C LYS A 106 20.47 -9.27 -13.19
N PHE A 107 20.14 -10.48 -13.66
CA PHE A 107 21.07 -11.60 -13.63
C PHE A 107 22.33 -11.34 -14.48
N ALA A 108 22.18 -10.74 -15.66
CA ALA A 108 23.32 -10.37 -16.51
C ALA A 108 24.23 -9.33 -15.84
N VAL A 109 23.64 -8.30 -15.24
CA VAL A 109 24.40 -7.27 -14.51
C VAL A 109 25.11 -7.86 -13.27
N GLU A 110 24.46 -8.77 -12.55
CA GLU A 110 25.07 -9.46 -11.41
C GLU A 110 26.26 -10.34 -11.82
N ASP A 111 26.19 -11.01 -12.97
CA ASP A 111 27.31 -11.79 -13.51
C ASP A 111 28.48 -10.88 -13.92
N GLU A 112 28.19 -9.75 -14.56
CA GLU A 112 29.21 -8.73 -14.88
C GLU A 112 29.89 -8.20 -13.62
N MET A 113 29.12 -7.84 -12.59
CA MET A 113 29.66 -7.43 -11.28
C MET A 113 30.53 -8.51 -10.65
N CYS A 114 30.12 -9.78 -10.72
CA CYS A 114 30.90 -10.90 -10.21
C CYS A 114 32.22 -11.05 -10.95
N SER A 115 32.20 -10.92 -12.27
CA SER A 115 33.39 -10.98 -13.11
C SER A 115 34.38 -9.85 -12.81
N LEU A 116 33.88 -8.62 -12.62
CA LEU A 116 34.68 -7.45 -12.29
C LEU A 116 35.30 -7.57 -10.91
N LYS A 117 34.52 -8.01 -9.91
CA LYS A 117 35.03 -8.26 -8.54
C LYS A 117 36.18 -9.27 -8.54
N LYS A 118 36.05 -10.38 -9.25
CA LYS A 118 37.13 -11.38 -9.39
C LYS A 118 38.39 -10.78 -10.03
N ARG A 119 38.24 -9.93 -11.05
CA ARG A 119 39.38 -9.25 -11.68
C ARG A 119 40.07 -8.29 -10.72
N ILE A 120 39.31 -7.53 -9.93
CA ILE A 120 39.86 -6.63 -8.90
C ILE A 120 40.63 -7.44 -7.86
N GLU A 121 40.06 -8.54 -7.36
CA GLU A 121 40.72 -9.40 -6.36
C GLU A 121 42.07 -9.96 -6.86
N VAL A 122 42.14 -10.38 -8.13
CA VAL A 122 43.40 -10.82 -8.75
C VAL A 122 44.42 -9.68 -8.83
N LEU A 123 43.99 -8.47 -9.21
CA LEU A 123 44.86 -7.29 -9.28
C LEU A 123 45.36 -6.86 -7.90
N ASP A 124 44.49 -6.86 -6.89
CA ASP A 124 44.87 -6.58 -5.49
C ASP A 124 45.86 -7.62 -4.97
N GLY A 125 45.67 -8.89 -5.33
CA GLY A 125 46.60 -9.96 -5.02
C GLY A 125 47.99 -9.69 -5.62
N VAL A 126 48.07 -9.35 -6.91
CA VAL A 126 49.33 -9.04 -7.60
C VAL A 126 49.98 -7.77 -7.04
N ALA A 127 49.22 -6.71 -6.76
CA ALA A 127 49.73 -5.48 -6.17
C ALA A 127 50.36 -5.75 -4.80
N GLY A 128 49.69 -6.52 -3.94
CA GLY A 128 50.25 -7.00 -2.68
C GLY A 128 51.55 -7.77 -2.87
N GLN A 129 51.67 -8.56 -3.95
CA GLN A 129 52.91 -9.29 -4.29
C GLN A 129 54.08 -8.42 -4.70
N VAL A 130 53.81 -7.38 -5.48
CA VAL A 130 54.84 -6.45 -5.92
C VAL A 130 55.32 -5.60 -4.74
N ASP A 131 54.41 -5.19 -3.85
CA ASP A 131 54.76 -4.43 -2.64
C ASP A 131 55.67 -5.24 -1.69
N TYR A 132 55.34 -6.51 -1.41
CA TYR A 132 56.21 -7.31 -0.53
C TYR A 132 57.53 -7.73 -1.18
N LYS A 133 57.61 -7.79 -2.52
CA LYS A 133 58.83 -8.20 -3.25
C LYS A 133 59.78 -7.02 -3.44
N CYS A 134 59.27 -5.81 -3.60
CA CYS A 134 60.06 -4.57 -3.58
C CYS A 134 60.71 -4.30 -2.22
N HIS A 135 60.10 -4.76 -1.12
CA HIS A 135 60.69 -4.61 0.21
C HIS A 135 61.86 -5.59 0.48
N LEU A 136 61.92 -6.71 -0.25
CA LEU A 136 62.94 -7.75 -0.04
C LEU A 136 64.24 -7.50 -0.82
N THR A 137 64.24 -6.59 -1.81
CA THR A 137 65.44 -6.19 -2.57
C THR A 137 66.16 -4.97 -1.99
N GLN A 138 65.67 -4.41 -0.88
CA GLN A 138 66.30 -3.27 -0.20
C GLN A 138 66.99 -3.63 1.14
N ILE A 139 67.26 -4.93 1.38
CA ILE A 139 67.95 -5.42 2.61
C ILE A 139 69.36 -5.96 2.28
N ALA A 140 70.12 -5.22 1.45
CA ALA A 140 71.53 -5.47 1.17
C ALA A 140 72.43 -4.24 1.41
N ALA A 141 72.02 -3.34 2.32
CA ALA A 141 72.89 -2.35 2.94
C ALA A 141 72.49 -2.19 4.43
N GLY A 142 73.47 -2.17 5.33
CA GLY A 142 73.36 -2.38 6.79
C GLY A 142 72.71 -1.26 7.67
N PRO A 143 72.88 -1.30 9.01
CA PRO A 143 71.77 -1.25 9.99
C PRO A 143 71.76 0.01 10.90
N PRO A 144 71.15 0.01 12.12
CA PRO A 144 69.79 0.46 12.44
C PRO A 144 69.76 1.70 13.37
N SER A 145 68.62 2.39 13.50
CA SER A 145 68.41 3.36 14.59
C SER A 145 66.95 3.44 15.03
N THR A 146 66.67 2.77 16.15
CA THR A 146 65.86 3.23 17.31
C THR A 146 64.76 4.28 17.10
N SER A 147 63.49 3.90 17.33
CA SER A 147 62.72 4.29 18.54
C SER A 147 61.28 3.78 18.48
N SER A 148 60.87 3.08 19.55
CA SER A 148 59.52 2.57 19.88
C SER A 148 58.56 3.70 20.35
N PRO A 149 57.41 3.43 21.03
CA PRO A 149 56.13 2.86 20.58
C PRO A 149 54.89 3.71 21.01
N ALA A 150 53.69 3.40 20.51
CA ALA A 150 52.39 3.62 21.19
C ALA A 150 51.31 2.88 20.37
N ALA A 151 50.71 1.77 20.82
CA ALA A 151 49.69 1.63 21.85
C ALA A 151 48.46 2.52 21.60
N ASP A 152 47.39 1.93 21.06
CA ASP A 152 46.00 2.10 21.53
C ASP A 152 45.04 1.08 20.85
N ALA A 153 44.91 -0.06 21.54
CA ALA A 153 43.66 -0.69 22.01
C ALA A 153 42.44 0.28 22.13
N VAL A 154 41.15 0.02 21.85
CA VAL A 154 40.26 -1.12 21.50
C VAL A 154 38.89 -0.49 21.02
N PRO A 155 37.67 -1.10 21.13
CA PRO A 155 37.01 -2.19 20.40
C PRO A 155 35.65 -1.79 19.73
N ASN A 156 34.99 -2.80 19.14
CA ASN A 156 33.60 -3.22 19.48
C ASN A 156 32.51 -3.01 18.42
N MET A 157 32.30 -4.08 17.64
CA MET A 157 31.01 -4.37 17.02
C MET A 157 30.06 -4.97 18.07
N ALA A 158 28.92 -4.31 18.31
CA ALA A 158 27.60 -4.92 18.51
C ALA A 158 26.61 -3.91 19.12
N ARG A 159 25.52 -3.61 18.40
CA ARG A 159 24.22 -3.42 19.09
C ARG A 159 23.05 -3.75 18.17
N ARG A 160 22.54 -4.96 18.37
CA ARG A 160 21.19 -5.38 17.99
C ARG A 160 20.16 -4.47 18.66
N HIS A 161 19.21 -3.94 17.89
CA HIS A 161 17.94 -3.48 18.43
C HIS A 161 16.89 -4.54 18.10
N THR A 162 16.52 -5.33 19.12
CA THR A 162 15.30 -6.13 19.13
C THR A 162 14.29 -5.35 19.96
N VAL A 163 13.25 -4.83 19.33
CA VAL A 163 12.10 -4.24 20.03
C VAL A 163 11.19 -5.40 20.45
N ILE A 164 11.39 -5.90 21.67
CA ILE A 164 10.43 -6.77 22.34
C ILE A 164 9.45 -5.85 23.06
N GLY A 165 8.24 -5.72 22.49
CA GLY A 165 7.11 -5.12 23.17
C GLY A 165 6.64 -6.05 24.29
N SER A 166 6.77 -5.59 25.53
CA SER A 166 6.29 -6.25 26.74
C SER A 166 4.77 -6.40 26.71
N THR A 167 4.25 -7.63 26.66
CA THR A 167 2.89 -7.91 27.12
C THR A 167 2.95 -8.26 28.60
N ALA A 168 2.65 -7.27 29.44
CA ALA A 168 2.39 -7.53 30.85
C ALA A 168 1.02 -8.22 30.98
N PHE A 169 1.06 -9.49 31.40
CA PHE A 169 -0.08 -10.19 31.97
C PHE A 169 -0.43 -9.60 33.35
N GLN A 170 -1.60 -8.99 33.45
CA GLN A 170 -2.44 -8.88 34.65
C GLN A 170 -3.89 -8.96 34.11
N GLY A 171 -4.80 -9.83 34.53
CA GLY A 171 -5.17 -10.18 35.90
C GLY A 171 -6.58 -9.64 36.19
N SER A 172 -7.62 -10.39 35.78
CA SER A 172 -9.01 -10.45 36.28
C SER A 172 -9.87 -9.17 36.48
N THR A 173 -10.97 -9.04 35.72
CA THR A 173 -12.38 -8.92 36.20
C THR A 173 -13.37 -8.83 35.01
N PRO A 174 -14.60 -9.40 35.10
CA PRO A 174 -15.58 -9.34 34.02
C PRO A 174 -16.42 -8.06 34.13
N GLY A 175 -16.05 -7.04 33.35
CA GLY A 175 -16.88 -5.85 33.10
C GLY A 175 -17.76 -6.05 31.86
N PRO A 176 -18.89 -5.31 31.73
CA PRO A 176 -19.83 -5.45 30.62
C PRO A 176 -19.14 -5.18 29.27
N PRO A 177 -19.64 -5.72 28.15
CA PRO A 177 -19.01 -5.56 26.85
C PRO A 177 -18.99 -4.08 26.49
N SER A 178 -17.82 -3.47 26.68
CA SER A 178 -17.51 -2.16 26.16
C SER A 178 -17.54 -2.28 24.65
N VAL A 179 -18.66 -1.86 24.06
CA VAL A 179 -18.79 -1.54 22.63
C VAL A 179 -17.72 -0.49 22.34
N GLY A 180 -16.56 -0.97 21.89
CA GLY A 180 -15.40 -0.16 21.58
C GLY A 180 -15.68 0.63 20.32
N LEU A 181 -16.27 1.81 20.48
CA LEU A 181 -16.32 2.81 19.43
C LEU A 181 -14.88 3.17 19.08
N LEU A 182 -14.36 2.64 17.97
CA LEU A 182 -12.99 2.89 17.51
C LEU A 182 -12.90 4.35 17.04
N THR A 183 -12.56 5.25 17.95
CA THR A 183 -12.38 6.68 17.67
C THR A 183 -10.94 7.04 17.34
N SER A 184 -9.99 6.10 17.45
CA SER A 184 -8.59 6.34 17.10
C SER A 184 -8.37 6.30 15.58
N ASP A 185 -7.66 7.31 15.08
CA ASP A 185 -7.33 7.47 13.66
C ASP A 185 -6.54 6.27 13.11
N ASP A 186 -5.63 5.72 13.92
CA ASP A 186 -4.86 4.51 13.59
C ASP A 186 -5.74 3.25 13.45
N ALA A 187 -6.78 3.11 14.28
CA ALA A 187 -7.69 1.97 14.18
C ALA A 187 -8.56 2.08 12.93
N LEU A 188 -9.01 3.29 12.59
CA LEU A 188 -9.78 3.56 11.39
C LEU A 188 -8.95 3.34 10.11
N SER A 189 -7.67 3.73 10.11
CA SER A 189 -6.77 3.49 8.96
C SER A 189 -6.47 2.00 8.75
N ASN A 190 -6.23 1.24 9.82
CA ASN A 190 -6.01 -0.20 9.72
C ASN A 190 -7.29 -0.95 9.31
N LEU A 191 -8.44 -0.50 9.78
CA LEU A 191 -9.72 -1.03 9.32
C LEU A 191 -9.97 -0.71 7.86
N SER A 192 -9.62 0.51 7.39
CA SER A 192 -9.69 0.87 5.98
C SER A 192 -8.86 -0.08 5.12
N LYS A 193 -7.63 -0.41 5.53
CA LYS A 193 -6.77 -1.40 4.85
C LYS A 193 -7.38 -2.80 4.83
N PHE A 194 -8.01 -3.20 5.93
CA PHE A 194 -8.71 -4.49 6.01
C PHE A 194 -9.93 -4.52 5.08
N LEU A 195 -10.73 -3.45 5.03
CA LEU A 195 -11.88 -3.36 4.15
C LEU A 195 -11.49 -3.29 2.67
N SER A 196 -10.34 -2.69 2.32
CA SER A 196 -9.83 -2.72 0.95
C SER A 196 -9.41 -4.10 0.50
N PHE A 197 -8.94 -4.97 1.41
CA PHE A 197 -8.55 -6.35 1.07
C PHE A 197 -9.73 -7.21 0.59
N TYR A 198 -10.95 -6.94 1.06
CA TYR A 198 -12.17 -7.63 0.60
C TYR A 198 -12.94 -6.85 -0.48
N GLY A 199 -12.33 -5.80 -1.05
CA GLY A 199 -12.96 -4.90 -2.02
C GLY A 199 -12.82 -5.32 -3.49
N GLU A 200 -12.20 -6.46 -3.79
CA GLU A 200 -11.96 -6.94 -5.17
C GLU A 200 -13.22 -7.43 -5.90
N SER A 201 -14.41 -6.88 -5.63
CA SER A 201 -15.61 -7.13 -6.42
C SER A 201 -16.39 -5.84 -6.61
N TYR A 202 -16.60 -5.46 -7.87
CA TYR A 202 -17.21 -4.19 -8.24
C TYR A 202 -18.71 -4.23 -7.97
N VAL A 203 -19.08 -3.59 -6.88
CA VAL A 203 -20.45 -3.23 -6.60
C VAL A 203 -20.59 -1.73 -6.81
N ILE A 204 -21.54 -1.36 -7.67
CA ILE A 204 -21.83 0.02 -8.02
C ILE A 204 -23.10 0.45 -7.30
N LEU A 205 -22.98 1.49 -6.50
CA LEU A 205 -24.14 2.22 -5.97
C LEU A 205 -24.40 3.43 -6.86
N VAL A 206 -25.55 3.44 -7.53
CA VAL A 206 -26.03 4.59 -8.31
C VAL A 206 -27.05 5.36 -7.47
N GLY A 207 -26.70 6.58 -7.07
CA GLY A 207 -27.60 7.51 -6.42
C GLY A 207 -27.98 8.64 -7.37
N VAL A 208 -29.26 8.77 -7.70
CA VAL A 208 -29.76 9.96 -8.42
C VAL A 208 -30.11 11.03 -7.38
N VAL A 209 -29.47 12.18 -7.52
CA VAL A 209 -29.54 13.28 -6.54
C VAL A 209 -29.91 14.57 -7.26
N TYR A 210 -30.94 15.24 -6.76
CA TYR A 210 -31.39 16.53 -7.25
C TYR A 210 -30.86 17.67 -6.37
N SER A 211 -30.21 18.65 -7.00
CA SER A 211 -29.74 19.88 -6.35
C SER A 211 -30.61 21.07 -6.77
N ASN A 212 -31.17 21.77 -5.76
CA ASN A 212 -31.91 23.03 -5.94
C ASN A 212 -30.98 24.23 -6.22
#